data_AF-X0VTE4-F1
#
_entry.id   AF-X0VTE4-F1
#
_cell.length_a   1.000
_cell.length_b   1.000
_cell.length_c   1.000
_cell.angle_alpha   90.00
_cell.angle_beta   90.00
_cell.angle_gamma   90.00
#
_symmetry.space_group_name_H-M   'P 1'
#
loop_
_entity.id
_entity.type
_entity.pdbx_description
1 polymer ?
#
loop_
_entity_poly.entity_id
_entity_poly.type
_entity_poly.pdbx_seq_one_letter_code
_entity_poly.pdbx_strand_id
1 'polypeptide(L)'
;MIKEDNRLPSGEKGNTDVIRYLEQAITDGKHWYIALLEAIGLWTSAEENYNGRRYHYLIAGEAFNWLLLAERLCETVDNLLPEGEKIALLFYDKPPLNLTTEKFKELIGSIKYRQYLNYFYGITVEEALILAVQDEVRKERRTLVYGNTHGIINEVYRRIYGSTKAILLKRFRREKGYS
;
A
#
# COMPACT_ATOMS: atom_id res chain seq x y z
N MET A 1 29.31 30.17 -17.93
CA MET A 1 27.95 30.67 -17.66
C MET A 1 26.96 29.80 -18.43
N ILE A 2 26.61 28.65 -17.86
CA ILE A 2 25.56 27.76 -18.35
C ILE A 2 24.54 27.76 -17.21
N LYS A 3 23.35 28.31 -17.45
CA LYS A 3 22.23 28.20 -16.51
C LYS A 3 21.73 26.76 -16.59
N GLU A 4 21.91 25.99 -15.51
CA GLU A 4 21.17 24.75 -15.31
C GLU A 4 19.69 25.12 -15.11
N ASP A 5 18.86 24.77 -16.10
CA ASP A 5 17.40 24.87 -16.01
C ASP A 5 16.93 23.72 -15.10
N ASN A 6 16.93 23.99 -13.80
CA ASN A 6 16.45 23.07 -12.76
C ASN A 6 14.90 23.05 -12.77
N ARG A 7 14.31 22.45 -13.81
CA ARG A 7 12.88 22.11 -13.83
C ARG A 7 12.69 20.78 -13.12
N LEU A 8 12.29 20.84 -11.86
CA LEU A 8 11.73 19.69 -11.13
C LEU A 8 10.65 19.02 -12.00
N PRO A 9 10.64 17.68 -12.11
CA PRO A 9 9.63 16.97 -12.87
C PRO A 9 8.24 17.38 -12.38
N SER A 10 7.32 17.63 -13.31
CA SER A 10 5.98 18.17 -13.04
C SER A 10 5.19 17.43 -11.96
N GLY A 11 5.48 16.14 -11.73
CA GLY A 11 4.91 15.33 -10.65
C GLY A 11 5.42 15.68 -9.24
N GLU A 12 6.70 16.02 -9.07
CA GLU A 12 7.26 16.39 -7.75
C GLU A 12 6.71 17.73 -7.25
N LYS A 13 6.52 18.69 -8.18
CA LYS A 13 5.89 19.97 -7.86
C LYS A 13 4.43 19.78 -7.42
N GLY A 14 3.70 18.92 -8.12
CA GLY A 14 2.32 18.57 -7.77
C GLY A 14 2.20 17.91 -6.40
N ASN A 15 3.09 16.97 -6.06
CA ASN A 15 3.06 16.31 -4.75
C ASN A 15 3.46 17.25 -3.60
N THR A 16 4.38 18.19 -3.84
CA THR A 16 4.73 19.22 -2.86
C THR A 16 3.52 20.12 -2.56
N ASP A 17 2.73 20.46 -3.57
CA ASP A 17 1.48 21.21 -3.39
C ASP A 17 0.44 20.41 -2.58
N VAL A 18 0.39 19.08 -2.73
CA VAL A 18 -0.48 18.21 -1.94
C VAL A 18 -0.06 18.16 -0.46
N ILE A 19 1.25 18.12 -0.16
CA ILE A 19 1.74 18.16 1.22
C ILE A 19 1.36 19.51 1.87
N ARG A 20 1.57 20.61 1.16
CA ARG A 20 1.17 21.95 1.61
C ARG A 20 -0.34 22.06 1.82
N TYR A 21 -1.13 21.46 0.94
CA TYR A 21 -2.58 21.37 1.10
C TYR A 21 -2.95 20.64 2.40
N LEU A 22 -2.33 19.49 2.66
CA LEU A 22 -2.58 18.69 3.86
C LEU A 22 -2.29 19.49 5.14
N GLU A 23 -1.11 20.10 5.22
CA GLU A 23 -0.71 20.94 6.35
C GLU A 23 -1.70 22.09 6.56
N GLN A 24 -1.99 22.85 5.51
CA GLN A 24 -2.90 24.00 5.59
C GLN A 24 -4.31 23.60 6.03
N ALA A 25 -4.86 22.51 5.46
CA ALA A 25 -6.20 22.05 5.81
C ALA A 25 -6.31 21.66 7.30
N ILE A 26 -5.27 21.02 7.85
CA ILE A 26 -5.21 20.69 9.28
C ILE A 26 -5.14 21.96 10.12
N THR A 27 -4.27 22.92 9.76
CA THR A 27 -4.13 24.18 10.50
C THR A 27 -5.38 25.06 10.44
N ASP A 28 -6.16 24.95 9.36
CA ASP A 28 -7.45 25.64 9.20
C ASP A 28 -8.58 24.99 10.00
N GLY A 29 -8.29 23.91 10.74
CA GLY A 29 -9.23 23.23 11.63
C GLY A 29 -10.01 22.08 10.98
N LYS A 30 -9.67 21.67 9.75
CA LYS A 30 -10.23 20.44 9.18
C LYS A 30 -9.70 19.24 9.97
N HIS A 31 -10.57 18.27 10.23
CA HIS A 31 -10.15 17.02 10.86
C HIS A 31 -9.07 16.33 10.01
N TRP A 32 -7.93 16.01 10.62
CA TRP A 32 -6.73 15.54 9.91
C TRP A 32 -6.99 14.33 9.02
N TYR A 33 -7.81 13.37 9.47
CA TYR A 33 -8.16 12.19 8.67
C TYR A 33 -8.91 12.55 7.38
N ILE A 34 -9.77 13.57 7.38
CA ILE A 34 -10.45 14.04 6.18
C ILE A 34 -9.45 14.70 5.23
N ALA A 35 -8.60 15.59 5.77
CA ALA A 35 -7.55 16.26 5.00
C ALA A 35 -6.57 15.25 4.36
N LEU A 36 -6.22 14.19 5.10
CA LEU A 36 -5.37 13.10 4.64
C LEU A 36 -5.99 12.35 3.46
N LEU A 37 -7.28 11.97 3.56
CA LEU A 37 -7.96 11.24 2.47
C LEU A 37 -8.08 12.10 1.21
N GLU A 38 -8.35 13.40 1.34
CA GLU A 38 -8.34 14.34 0.22
C GLU A 38 -6.94 14.46 -0.40
N ALA A 39 -5.90 14.59 0.43
CA ALA A 39 -4.51 14.63 -0.03
C ALA A 39 -4.12 13.35 -0.78
N ILE A 40 -4.54 12.18 -0.27
CA ILE A 40 -4.40 10.89 -0.96
C ILE A 40 -5.10 10.92 -2.32
N GLY A 41 -6.29 11.51 -2.40
CA GLY A 41 -7.04 11.70 -3.65
C GLY A 41 -6.29 12.53 -4.68
N LEU A 42 -5.60 13.58 -4.23
CA LEU A 42 -4.82 14.50 -5.07
C LEU A 42 -3.44 13.97 -5.46
N TRP A 43 -2.88 13.00 -4.73
CA TRP A 43 -1.55 12.48 -4.97
C TRP A 43 -1.42 11.74 -6.31
N THR A 44 -0.40 12.08 -7.11
CA THR A 44 -0.29 11.55 -8.49
C THR A 44 0.82 10.52 -8.70
N SER A 45 1.86 10.53 -7.88
CA SER A 45 2.98 9.59 -8.05
C SER A 45 2.61 8.18 -7.64
N ALA A 46 2.88 7.22 -8.53
CA ALA A 46 2.75 5.79 -8.26
C ALA A 46 3.84 5.25 -7.32
N GLU A 47 5.02 5.87 -7.34
CA GLU A 47 6.15 5.55 -6.48
C GLU A 47 7.05 6.77 -6.26
N GLU A 48 7.87 6.72 -5.21
CA GLU A 48 8.90 7.72 -4.96
C GLU A 48 10.06 7.12 -4.15
N ASN A 49 11.21 7.81 -4.16
CA ASN A 49 12.31 7.54 -3.24
C ASN A 49 12.37 8.67 -2.22
N TYR A 50 12.16 8.35 -0.95
CA TYR A 50 12.18 9.33 0.13
C TYR A 50 12.96 8.78 1.32
N ASN A 51 13.88 9.58 1.87
CA ASN A 51 14.76 9.19 2.98
C ASN A 51 15.45 7.82 2.79
N GLY A 52 15.87 7.51 1.56
CA GLY A 52 16.53 6.25 1.22
C GLY A 52 15.59 5.02 1.15
N ARG A 53 14.30 5.19 1.42
CA ARG A 53 13.26 4.17 1.23
C ARG A 53 12.54 4.40 -0.09
N ARG A 54 12.36 3.32 -0.86
CA ARG A 54 11.49 3.33 -2.03
C ARG A 54 10.06 3.03 -1.60
N TYR A 55 9.15 3.96 -1.85
CA TYR A 55 7.73 3.78 -1.63
C TYR A 55 7.07 3.43 -2.96
N HIS A 56 6.34 2.32 -3.01
CA HIS A 56 5.63 1.86 -4.19
C HIS A 56 4.13 1.79 -3.89
N TYR A 57 3.45 2.91 -4.09
CA TYR A 57 2.05 3.11 -3.70
C TYR A 57 1.08 2.38 -4.63
N LEU A 58 1.36 2.38 -5.94
CA LEU A 58 0.47 1.82 -6.96
C LEU A 58 1.18 0.72 -7.75
N ILE A 59 0.82 -0.52 -7.44
CA ILE A 59 1.38 -1.72 -8.07
C ILE A 59 0.76 -1.89 -9.45
N ALA A 60 1.63 -1.93 -10.47
CA ALA A 60 1.27 -2.15 -11.88
C ALA A 60 0.18 -1.22 -12.43
N GLY A 61 -0.04 -0.05 -11.81
CA GLY A 61 -1.15 0.85 -12.18
C GLY A 61 -2.53 0.42 -11.68
N GLU A 62 -2.63 -0.70 -10.97
CA GLU A 62 -3.91 -1.36 -10.67
C GLU A 62 -4.22 -1.51 -9.20
N ALA A 63 -3.23 -1.75 -8.33
CA ALA A 63 -3.44 -2.03 -6.91
C ALA A 63 -2.80 -0.95 -6.03
N PHE A 64 -3.64 -0.15 -5.37
CA PHE A 64 -3.22 1.01 -4.58
C PHE A 64 -3.15 0.69 -3.08
N ASN A 65 -1.93 0.73 -2.52
CA ASN A 65 -1.71 0.69 -1.08
C ASN A 65 -1.86 2.10 -0.49
N TRP A 66 -3.10 2.45 -0.15
CA TRP A 66 -3.40 3.78 0.39
C TRP A 66 -2.80 4.01 1.78
N LEU A 67 -2.65 2.96 2.61
CA LEU A 67 -2.03 3.06 3.93
C LEU A 67 -0.53 3.37 3.85
N LEU A 68 0.16 2.85 2.83
CA LEU A 68 1.57 3.21 2.60
C LEU A 68 1.72 4.69 2.22
N LEU A 69 0.79 5.23 1.43
CA LEU A 69 0.76 6.67 1.14
C LEU A 69 0.35 7.48 2.37
N ALA A 70 -0.59 6.97 3.16
CA ALA A 70 -0.98 7.59 4.43
C ALA A 70 0.21 7.70 5.39
N GLU A 71 1.01 6.63 5.55
CA GLU A 71 2.24 6.62 6.33
C GLU A 71 3.17 7.77 5.90
N ARG A 72 3.42 7.87 4.60
CA ARG A 72 4.28 8.92 4.03
C ARG A 72 3.75 10.32 4.30
N LEU A 73 2.46 10.55 4.06
CA LEU A 73 1.85 11.86 4.26
C LEU A 73 1.81 12.25 5.74
N CYS A 74 1.50 11.31 6.62
CA CYS A 74 1.53 11.54 8.07
C CYS A 74 2.92 11.94 8.55
N GLU A 75 3.99 11.36 8.01
CA GLU A 75 5.38 11.75 8.34
C GLU A 75 5.66 13.24 8.04
N THR A 76 5.01 13.82 7.03
CA THR A 76 5.23 15.24 6.65
C THR A 76 4.57 16.24 7.58
N VAL A 77 3.53 15.82 8.31
CA VAL A 77 2.73 16.67 9.21
C VAL A 77 2.68 16.08 10.63
N ASP A 78 3.70 15.31 11.00
CA ASP A 78 3.68 14.44 12.18
C ASP A 78 3.39 15.20 13.49
N ASN A 79 3.91 16.42 13.59
CA ASN A 79 3.72 17.34 14.70
C ASN A 79 2.29 17.89 14.83
N LEU A 80 1.44 17.71 13.83
CA LEU A 80 0.04 18.14 13.82
C LEU A 80 -0.94 17.01 14.15
N LEU A 81 -0.47 15.77 14.27
CA LEU A 81 -1.33 14.58 14.41
C LEU A 81 -1.37 14.07 15.85
N PRO A 82 -2.54 13.66 16.36
CA PRO A 82 -2.62 12.91 17.60
C PRO A 82 -1.92 11.55 17.44
N GLU A 83 -0.82 11.34 18.16
CA GLU A 83 0.03 10.16 17.98
C GLU A 83 -0.74 8.83 18.14
N GLY A 84 -1.62 8.75 19.13
CA GLY A 84 -2.44 7.56 19.38
C GLY A 84 -3.37 7.22 18.21
N GLU A 85 -4.00 8.22 17.60
CA GLU A 85 -4.88 8.01 16.45
C GLU A 85 -4.11 7.65 15.18
N LYS A 86 -2.96 8.31 14.96
CA LYS A 86 -2.04 8.00 13.86
C LYS A 86 -1.58 6.54 13.92
N ILE A 87 -1.15 6.08 15.10
CA ILE A 87 -0.74 4.68 15.32
C ILE A 87 -1.92 3.74 15.12
N ALA A 88 -3.09 4.07 15.67
CA ALA A 88 -4.32 3.28 15.50
C ALA A 88 -4.67 3.08 14.02
N LEU A 89 -4.59 4.13 13.21
CA LEU A 89 -4.85 4.07 11.78
C LEU A 89 -3.80 3.22 11.04
N LEU A 90 -2.52 3.58 11.16
CA LEU A 90 -1.47 3.01 10.31
C LEU A 90 -1.14 1.55 10.62
N PHE A 91 -1.30 1.12 11.87
CA PHE A 91 -0.91 -0.23 12.30
C PHE A 91 -2.07 -1.16 12.62
N TYR A 92 -3.24 -0.60 12.95
CA TYR A 92 -4.41 -1.39 13.37
C TYR A 92 -5.63 -1.19 12.48
N ASP A 93 -5.51 -0.40 11.40
CA ASP A 93 -6.62 -0.07 10.48
C ASP A 93 -7.84 0.49 11.21
N LYS A 94 -7.59 1.29 12.26
CA LYS A 94 -8.62 1.92 13.09
C LYS A 94 -8.67 3.42 12.81
N PRO A 95 -9.57 3.89 11.92
CA PRO A 95 -9.67 5.30 11.62
C PRO A 95 -10.24 6.09 12.81
N PRO A 96 -9.82 7.35 13.01
CA PRO A 96 -10.32 8.20 14.09
C PRO A 96 -11.79 8.62 13.88
N LEU A 97 -12.27 8.57 12.64
CA LEU A 97 -13.65 8.86 12.28
C LEU A 97 -14.28 7.66 11.59
N ASN A 98 -15.52 7.38 11.94
CA ASN A 98 -16.33 6.40 11.24
C ASN A 98 -16.95 7.05 9.99
N LEU A 99 -16.38 6.77 8.83
CA LEU A 99 -16.89 7.25 7.53
C LEU A 99 -17.69 6.15 6.84
N THR A 100 -18.74 6.54 6.12
CA THR A 100 -19.38 5.62 5.19
C THR A 100 -18.45 5.31 4.02
N THR A 101 -18.64 4.15 3.41
CA THR A 101 -17.91 3.74 2.20
C THR A 101 -18.03 4.77 1.08
N GLU A 102 -19.20 5.38 0.93
CA GLU A 102 -19.47 6.41 -0.07
C GLU A 102 -18.63 7.66 0.19
N LYS A 103 -18.55 8.12 1.45
CA LYS A 103 -17.76 9.30 1.80
C LYS A 103 -16.27 9.04 1.64
N PHE A 104 -15.80 7.87 2.05
CA PHE A 104 -14.42 7.46 1.83
C PHE A 104 -14.07 7.47 0.34
N LYS A 105 -14.90 6.85 -0.51
CA LYS A 105 -14.75 6.84 -1.98
C LYS A 105 -14.78 8.24 -2.59
N GLU A 106 -15.62 9.13 -2.08
CA GLU A 106 -15.69 10.52 -2.53
C GLU A 106 -14.36 11.25 -2.26
N LEU A 107 -13.79 11.10 -1.06
CA LEU A 107 -12.57 11.80 -0.65
C LEU A 107 -11.34 11.34 -1.43
N ILE A 108 -11.15 10.02 -1.59
CA ILE A 108 -9.98 9.49 -2.31
C ILE A 108 -10.17 9.44 -3.83
N GLY A 109 -11.41 9.57 -4.31
CA GLY A 109 -11.77 9.46 -5.72
C GLY A 109 -12.02 8.03 -6.21
N SER A 110 -12.88 7.91 -7.23
CA SER A 110 -13.39 6.63 -7.74
C SER A 110 -12.32 5.70 -8.31
N ILE A 111 -11.31 6.26 -8.98
CA ILE A 111 -10.20 5.50 -9.58
C ILE A 111 -9.34 4.86 -8.48
N LYS A 112 -8.89 5.67 -7.51
CA LYS A 112 -8.09 5.18 -6.38
C LYS A 112 -8.88 4.24 -5.50
N TYR A 113 -10.18 4.46 -5.32
CA TYR A 113 -11.04 3.52 -4.61
C TYR A 113 -11.08 2.13 -5.29
N ARG A 114 -11.24 2.09 -6.62
CA ARG A 114 -11.17 0.82 -7.36
C ARG A 114 -9.79 0.17 -7.21
N GLN A 115 -8.72 0.95 -7.29
CA GLN A 115 -7.35 0.44 -7.13
C GLN A 115 -7.09 -0.05 -5.70
N TYR A 116 -7.68 0.60 -4.69
CA TYR A 116 -7.65 0.13 -3.30
C TYR A 116 -8.33 -1.23 -3.18
N LEU A 117 -9.51 -1.41 -3.78
CA LEU A 117 -10.18 -2.71 -3.77
C LEU A 117 -9.33 -3.79 -4.46
N ASN A 118 -8.65 -3.47 -5.56
CA ASN A 118 -7.71 -4.39 -6.18
C ASN A 118 -6.54 -4.77 -5.25
N TYR A 119 -6.02 -3.81 -4.47
CA TYR A 119 -5.00 -4.10 -3.47
C TYR A 119 -5.54 -5.03 -2.37
N PHE A 120 -6.71 -4.71 -1.83
CA PHE A 120 -7.33 -5.49 -0.77
C PHE A 120 -7.61 -6.93 -1.22
N TYR A 121 -8.28 -7.12 -2.35
CA TYR A 121 -8.65 -8.45 -2.83
C TYR A 121 -7.50 -9.20 -3.51
N GLY A 122 -6.65 -8.50 -4.26
CA GLY A 122 -5.58 -9.13 -5.04
C GLY A 122 -4.29 -9.35 -4.26
N ILE A 123 -4.09 -8.67 -3.12
CA ILE A 123 -2.88 -8.78 -2.32
C ILE A 123 -3.23 -9.20 -0.90
N THR A 124 -3.98 -8.37 -0.15
CA THR A 124 -4.24 -8.65 1.27
C THR A 124 -4.97 -9.97 1.49
N VAL A 125 -6.03 -10.24 0.71
CA VAL A 125 -6.80 -11.50 0.81
C VAL A 125 -5.96 -12.70 0.35
N GLU A 126 -5.19 -12.57 -0.73
CA GLU A 126 -4.31 -13.64 -1.21
C GLU A 126 -3.20 -13.97 -0.19
N GLU A 127 -2.60 -12.97 0.45
CA GLU A 127 -1.63 -13.16 1.54
C GLU A 127 -2.27 -13.87 2.73
N ALA A 128 -3.48 -13.46 3.14
CA ALA A 128 -4.21 -14.11 4.23
C ALA A 128 -4.53 -15.58 3.91
N LEU A 129 -4.91 -15.88 2.66
CA LEU A 129 -5.16 -17.25 2.20
C LEU A 129 -3.88 -18.10 2.24
N ILE A 130 -2.77 -17.57 1.74
CA ILE A 130 -1.46 -18.22 1.80
C ILE A 130 -1.06 -18.51 3.25
N LEU A 131 -1.22 -17.53 4.15
CA LEU A 131 -0.90 -17.68 5.57
C LEU A 131 -1.76 -18.73 6.27
N ALA A 132 -3.06 -18.76 5.99
CA ALA A 132 -3.99 -19.74 6.56
C ALA A 132 -3.61 -21.17 6.16
N VAL A 133 -3.38 -21.42 4.86
CA VAL A 133 -2.96 -22.73 4.37
C VAL A 133 -1.55 -23.08 4.86
N GLN A 134 -0.67 -22.10 5.00
CA GLN A 134 0.67 -22.32 5.57
C GLN A 134 0.60 -22.81 7.01
N ASP A 135 -0.31 -22.27 7.83
CA ASP A 135 -0.51 -22.72 9.20
C ASP A 135 -1.07 -24.14 9.27
N GLU A 136 -2.00 -24.49 8.38
CA GLU A 136 -2.51 -25.88 8.23
C GLU A 136 -1.38 -26.86 7.90
N VAL A 137 -0.59 -26.57 6.84
CA VAL A 137 0.55 -27.41 6.44
C VAL A 137 1.58 -27.54 7.57
N ARG A 138 1.83 -26.46 8.33
CA ARG A 138 2.72 -26.50 9.50
C ARG A 138 2.18 -27.42 10.60
N LYS A 139 0.89 -27.37 10.89
CA LYS A 139 0.24 -28.24 11.89
C LYS A 139 0.31 -29.70 11.50
N GLU A 140 0.03 -30.05 10.25
CA GLU A 140 0.15 -31.41 9.74
C GLU A 140 1.59 -31.94 9.84
N ARG A 141 2.57 -31.12 9.42
CA ARG A 141 3.98 -31.51 9.40
C ARG A 141 4.65 -31.52 10.77
N ARG A 142 4.06 -30.95 11.83
CA ARG A 142 4.58 -31.11 13.20
C ARG A 142 4.63 -32.57 13.66
N THR A 143 3.92 -33.48 12.99
CA THR A 143 4.03 -34.93 13.22
C THR A 143 5.25 -35.58 12.54
N LEU A 144 5.95 -34.86 11.65
CA LEU A 144 7.09 -35.35 10.87
C LEU A 144 8.28 -34.38 11.03
N VAL A 145 9.23 -34.75 11.88
CA VAL A 145 10.48 -33.99 12.09
C VAL A 145 11.25 -33.88 10.75
N TYR A 146 11.21 -32.71 10.09
CA TYR A 146 12.38 -31.94 9.64
C TYR A 146 11.96 -30.65 8.92
N GLY A 147 12.57 -29.53 9.31
CA GLY A 147 12.27 -28.18 8.85
C GLY A 147 12.74 -27.88 7.44
N ASN A 148 11.87 -28.09 6.44
CA ASN A 148 12.07 -27.55 5.09
C ASN A 148 11.03 -26.48 4.78
N THR A 149 11.37 -25.21 5.05
CA THR A 149 10.53 -24.03 4.75
C THR A 149 10.16 -23.94 3.26
N HIS A 150 11.07 -24.31 2.36
CA HIS A 150 10.79 -24.33 0.92
C HIS A 150 9.76 -25.40 0.55
N GLY A 151 9.83 -26.56 1.21
CA GLY A 151 8.85 -27.63 1.07
C GLY A 151 7.45 -27.24 1.57
N ILE A 152 7.36 -26.38 2.58
CA ILE A 152 6.09 -25.84 3.09
C ILE A 152 5.50 -24.87 2.06
N ILE A 153 6.28 -23.89 1.58
CA ILE A 153 5.80 -22.89 0.63
C ILE A 153 5.33 -23.54 -0.67
N ASN A 154 6.08 -24.51 -1.22
CA ASN A 154 5.65 -25.20 -2.43
C ASN A 154 4.36 -26.01 -2.24
N GLU A 155 4.12 -26.51 -1.03
CA GLU A 155 2.91 -27.23 -0.70
C GLU A 155 1.70 -26.30 -0.59
N VAL A 156 1.87 -25.15 0.08
CA VAL A 156 0.86 -24.10 0.17
C VAL A 156 0.41 -23.65 -1.22
N TYR A 157 1.36 -23.32 -2.09
CA TYR A 157 1.05 -22.90 -3.46
C TYR A 157 0.39 -24.01 -4.28
N ARG A 158 0.76 -25.29 -4.06
CA ARG A 158 0.08 -26.41 -4.71
C ARG A 158 -1.37 -26.56 -4.26
N ARG A 159 -1.66 -26.40 -2.97
CA ARG A 159 -3.03 -26.49 -2.44
C ARG A 159 -3.91 -25.36 -2.96
N ILE A 160 -3.39 -24.14 -3.01
CA ILE A 160 -4.17 -22.96 -3.42
C ILE A 160 -4.30 -22.89 -4.95
N TYR A 161 -3.20 -23.06 -5.68
CA TYR A 161 -3.13 -22.76 -7.12
C TYR A 161 -2.86 -23.99 -8.01
N GLY A 162 -2.79 -25.19 -7.43
CA GLY A 162 -2.49 -26.43 -8.17
C GLY A 162 -1.05 -26.54 -8.69
N SER A 163 -0.15 -25.62 -8.34
CA SER A 163 1.24 -25.61 -8.83
C SER A 163 2.22 -25.03 -7.82
N THR A 164 3.52 -25.25 -8.03
CA THR A 164 4.55 -24.70 -7.13
C THR A 164 4.80 -23.22 -7.41
N LYS A 165 5.25 -22.48 -6.38
CA LYS A 165 5.63 -21.07 -6.50
C LYS A 165 6.63 -20.83 -7.64
N ALA A 166 7.61 -21.72 -7.79
CA ALA A 166 8.62 -21.60 -8.85
C ALA A 166 8.02 -21.70 -10.26
N ILE A 167 7.07 -22.61 -10.49
CA ILE A 167 6.40 -22.76 -11.80
C ILE A 167 5.54 -21.53 -12.09
N LEU A 168 4.77 -21.06 -11.11
CA LEU A 168 3.91 -19.87 -11.26
C LEU A 168 4.74 -18.61 -11.53
N LEU A 169 5.84 -18.42 -10.81
CA LEU A 169 6.76 -17.30 -11.03
C LEU A 169 7.38 -17.34 -12.43
N LYS A 170 7.76 -18.53 -12.91
CA LYS A 170 8.29 -18.69 -14.28
C LYS A 170 7.24 -18.33 -15.34
N ARG A 171 5.97 -18.73 -15.14
CA ARG A 171 4.87 -18.37 -16.04
C ARG A 171 4.64 -16.86 -16.05
N PHE A 172 4.54 -16.26 -14.87
CA PHE A 172 4.37 -14.81 -14.72
C PHE A 172 5.48 -14.02 -15.42
N ARG A 173 6.74 -14.39 -15.19
CA ARG A 173 7.91 -13.77 -15.84
C ARG A 173 7.82 -13.83 -17.36
N ARG A 174 7.49 -15.00 -17.92
CA ARG A 174 7.30 -15.17 -19.36
C ARG A 174 6.16 -14.31 -19.91
N GLU A 175 5.02 -14.25 -19.22
CA GLU A 175 3.86 -13.45 -19.64
C GLU A 175 4.12 -11.95 -19.57
N LYS A 176 4.93 -11.50 -18.61
CA LYS A 176 5.31 -10.09 -18.45
C LYS A 176 6.58 -9.70 -19.23
N GLY A 177 7.23 -10.65 -19.90
CA GLY A 177 8.48 -10.40 -20.63
C GLY A 177 9.68 -10.13 -19.72
N TYR A 178 9.65 -10.59 -18.47
CA TYR A 178 10.79 -10.53 -17.56
C TYR A 178 11.67 -11.77 -17.78
N SER A 179 12.86 -11.58 -18.33
CA SER A 179 13.83 -12.63 -18.66
C SER A 179 14.31 -13.41 -17.43
#